data_AF-A0A934QUL4-F1
#
_entry.id   AF-A0A934QUL4-F1
#
_cell.length_a   1.000
_cell.length_b   1.000
_cell.length_c   1.000
_cell.angle_alpha   90.00
_cell.angle_beta   90.00
_cell.angle_gamma   90.00
#
_symmetry.space_group_name_H-M   'P 1'
#
loop_
_entity.id
_entity.type
_entity.pdbx_description
1 polymer ?
#
loop_
_entity_poly.entity_id
_entity_poly.type
_entity_poly.pdbx_seq_one_letter_code
_entity_poly.pdbx_strand_id
1 'polypeptide(L)'
;MFFVVHAQAPGLGARVEGVTDVVTGRGLARFLERLDLHGWQGEQRWADADRDLIVKARYESGGQVGLTWVLRPWRSVFGGWDVGVTAWLEAGAAKDGVAAQFHDFLTAEGFPV
;
A
#
# COMPACT_ATOMS: atom_id res chain seq x y z
N MET A 1 -8.79 7.32 -9.38
CA MET A 1 -9.24 7.69 -8.02
C MET A 1 -8.08 8.32 -7.25
N PHE A 2 -8.37 9.32 -6.43
CA PHE A 2 -7.44 9.85 -5.43
C PHE A 2 -7.92 9.43 -4.04
N PHE A 3 -7.00 9.12 -3.15
CA PHE A 3 -7.33 8.79 -1.77
C PHE A 3 -6.31 9.38 -0.80
N VAL A 4 -6.64 9.30 0.49
CA VAL A 4 -5.80 9.80 1.58
C VAL A 4 -5.29 8.62 2.38
N VAL A 5 -4.03 8.67 2.80
CA VAL A 5 -3.42 7.66 3.67
C VAL A 5 -3.02 8.30 4.97
N HIS A 6 -3.34 7.62 6.07
CA HIS A 6 -2.99 8.04 7.43
C HIS A 6 -2.20 6.93 8.10
N ALA A 7 -1.10 7.29 8.74
CA ALA A 7 -0.38 6.43 9.67
C ALA A 7 -0.44 7.05 11.07
N GLN A 8 -0.89 6.27 12.05
CA GLN A 8 -1.11 6.73 13.42
C GLN A 8 -0.56 5.73 14.43
N ALA A 9 0.10 6.25 15.45
CA ALA A 9 0.51 5.53 16.66
C ALA A 9 0.66 6.55 17.81
N PRO A 10 0.82 6.13 19.07
CA PRO A 10 1.12 7.08 20.15
C PRO A 10 2.36 7.93 19.82
N GLY A 11 2.19 9.26 19.75
CA GLY A 11 3.24 10.20 19.38
C GLY A 11 3.53 10.33 17.87
N LEU A 12 2.78 9.65 17.01
CA LEU A 12 2.94 9.67 15.55
C LEU A 12 1.60 9.95 14.86
N GLY A 13 1.57 11.00 14.04
CA GLY A 13 0.49 11.28 13.11
C GLY A 13 1.07 11.73 11.79
N ALA A 14 0.85 10.93 10.74
CA ALA A 14 1.33 11.20 9.40
C ALA A 14 0.18 11.04 8.41
N ARG A 15 0.05 12.00 7.49
CA ARG A 15 -1.03 12.03 6.50
C ARG A 15 -0.47 12.45 5.16
N VAL A 16 -0.82 11.71 4.11
CA VAL A 16 -0.56 12.08 2.72
C VAL A 16 -1.87 12.10 1.95
N GLU A 17 -2.09 13.19 1.22
CA GLU A 17 -3.28 13.43 0.42
C GLU A 17 -2.95 13.27 -1.07
N GLY A 18 -3.97 13.02 -1.89
CA GLY A 18 -3.80 12.96 -3.34
C GLY A 18 -3.07 11.72 -3.84
N VAL A 19 -3.00 10.64 -3.03
CA VAL A 19 -2.39 9.38 -3.47
C VAL A 19 -3.20 8.80 -4.63
N THR A 20 -2.51 8.34 -5.66
CA THR A 20 -3.11 7.90 -6.92
C THR A 20 -3.06 6.39 -7.10
N ASP A 21 -4.11 5.80 -7.66
CA ASP A 21 -4.07 4.42 -8.18
C ASP A 21 -4.26 4.40 -9.72
N VAL A 22 -3.59 5.33 -10.41
CA VAL A 22 -3.91 5.69 -11.82
C VAL A 22 -3.32 4.71 -12.85
N VAL A 23 -2.74 3.57 -12.43
CA VAL A 23 -2.20 2.59 -13.37
C VAL A 23 -3.18 1.44 -13.59
N THR A 24 -4.01 1.56 -14.63
CA THR A 24 -4.92 0.49 -15.07
C THR A 24 -4.15 -0.83 -15.23
N GLY A 25 -4.53 -1.85 -14.45
CA GLY A 25 -3.89 -3.16 -14.46
C GLY A 25 -2.54 -3.28 -13.72
N ARG A 26 -2.05 -2.22 -13.08
CA ARG A 26 -0.91 -2.29 -12.13
C ARG A 26 -1.18 -1.56 -10.81
N GLY A 27 -2.44 -1.29 -10.50
CA GLY A 27 -2.84 -0.68 -9.24
C GLY A 27 -2.52 -1.53 -8.02
N LEU A 28 -2.66 -0.92 -6.85
CA LEU A 28 -2.29 -1.49 -5.55
C LEU A 28 -2.99 -2.83 -5.28
N ALA A 29 -4.30 -2.93 -5.51
CA ALA A 29 -5.05 -4.17 -5.30
C ALA A 29 -4.45 -5.32 -6.12
N ARG A 30 -4.20 -5.08 -7.41
CA ARG A 30 -3.60 -6.09 -8.31
C ARG A 30 -2.15 -6.41 -7.96
N PHE A 31 -1.41 -5.45 -7.39
CA PHE A 31 -0.09 -5.75 -6.82
C PHE A 31 -0.20 -6.77 -5.69
N LEU A 32 -1.13 -6.59 -4.75
CA LEU A 32 -1.37 -7.51 -3.63
C LEU A 32 -1.90 -8.88 -4.10
N GLU A 33 -2.79 -8.90 -5.10
CA GLU A 33 -3.30 -10.15 -5.70
C GLU A 33 -2.17 -11.04 -6.24
N ARG A 34 -1.18 -10.44 -6.92
CA ARG A 34 -0.10 -11.16 -7.60
C ARG A 34 1.00 -11.70 -6.68
N LEU A 35 1.02 -11.33 -5.40
CA LEU A 35 2.00 -11.90 -4.47
C LEU A 35 1.69 -13.39 -4.29
N ASP A 36 2.69 -14.23 -4.53
CA ASP A 36 2.55 -15.69 -4.53
C ASP A 36 2.50 -16.24 -3.10
N LEU A 37 1.49 -17.05 -2.81
CA LEU A 37 1.32 -17.72 -1.52
C LEU A 37 2.39 -18.80 -1.25
N HIS A 38 3.06 -19.31 -2.29
CA HIS A 38 4.17 -20.26 -2.16
C HIS A 38 5.51 -19.57 -1.87
N GLY A 39 5.52 -18.24 -1.91
CA GLY A 39 6.66 -17.40 -1.60
C GLY A 39 7.45 -16.92 -2.81
N TRP A 40 8.32 -15.94 -2.56
CA TRP A 40 9.22 -15.34 -3.54
C TRP A 40 10.51 -14.91 -2.86
N GLN A 41 11.55 -14.63 -3.65
CA GLN A 41 12.81 -14.11 -3.14
C GLN A 41 12.86 -12.59 -3.26
N GLY A 42 13.39 -11.93 -2.23
CA GLY A 42 13.59 -10.48 -2.21
C GLY A 42 12.31 -9.67 -1.94
N GLU A 43 12.38 -8.39 -2.30
CA GLU A 43 11.30 -7.42 -2.09
C GLU A 43 10.54 -7.18 -3.39
N GLN A 44 9.22 -7.35 -3.35
CA GLN A 44 8.34 -6.82 -4.39
C GLN A 44 7.85 -5.44 -3.97
N ARG A 45 7.67 -4.55 -4.95
CA ARG A 45 7.35 -3.15 -4.69
C ARG A 45 6.30 -2.62 -5.63
N TRP A 46 5.39 -1.83 -5.06
CA TRP A 46 4.49 -0.93 -5.77
C TRP A 46 4.68 0.49 -5.24
N ALA A 47 4.39 1.49 -6.07
CA ALA A 47 4.32 2.88 -5.68
C ALA A 47 3.26 3.59 -6.52
N ASP A 48 2.64 4.61 -5.95
CA ASP A 48 1.78 5.51 -6.71
C ASP A 48 2.61 6.40 -7.65
N ALA A 49 1.93 7.15 -8.53
CA ALA A 49 2.60 7.93 -9.58
C ALA A 49 3.54 9.01 -9.01
N ASP A 50 3.16 9.61 -7.89
CA ASP A 50 3.92 10.66 -7.23
C ASP A 50 5.00 10.10 -6.28
N ARG A 51 4.97 8.79 -6.00
CA ARG A 51 5.81 8.07 -5.03
C ARG A 51 5.62 8.57 -3.59
N ASP A 52 4.44 9.12 -3.34
CA ASP A 52 3.93 9.58 -2.07
C ASP A 52 3.53 8.40 -1.17
N LEU A 53 3.12 7.29 -1.79
CA LEU A 53 2.89 5.99 -1.16
C LEU A 53 3.70 4.91 -1.85
N ILE A 54 4.48 4.16 -1.08
CA ILE A 54 5.21 2.99 -1.53
C ILE A 54 4.79 1.80 -0.68
N VAL A 55 4.45 0.69 -1.33
CA VAL A 55 4.14 -0.57 -0.66
C VAL A 55 5.20 -1.59 -1.03
N LYS A 56 5.84 -2.15 -0.01
CA LYS A 56 6.87 -3.19 -0.14
C LYS A 56 6.35 -4.48 0.46
N ALA A 57 6.56 -5.57 -0.24
CA ALA A 57 6.18 -6.90 0.21
C ALA A 57 7.41 -7.81 0.27
N ARG A 58 7.59 -8.49 1.41
CA ARG A 58 8.56 -9.57 1.57
C ARG A 58 7.85 -10.80 2.08
N TYR A 59 8.17 -11.94 1.48
CA TYR A 59 7.72 -13.22 2.00
C TYR A 59 8.71 -13.68 3.06
N GLU A 60 8.21 -13.96 4.24
CA GLU A 60 8.99 -14.47 5.35
C GLU A 60 8.79 -15.98 5.50
N SER A 61 9.76 -16.63 6.12
CA SER A 61 9.64 -18.05 6.47
C SER A 61 8.38 -18.28 7.31
N GLY A 62 7.59 -19.30 6.95
CA GLY A 62 6.36 -19.65 7.68
C GLY A 62 5.06 -19.13 7.07
N GLY A 63 5.08 -18.65 5.81
CA GLY A 63 3.86 -18.26 5.11
C GLY A 63 3.37 -16.85 5.43
N GLN A 64 4.22 -16.03 6.03
CA GLN A 64 3.91 -14.63 6.36
C GLN A 64 4.36 -13.70 5.25
N VAL A 65 3.62 -12.62 5.05
CA VAL A 65 4.01 -11.49 4.22
C VAL A 65 4.14 -10.25 5.10
N GLY A 66 5.32 -9.66 5.08
CA GLY A 66 5.54 -8.31 5.61
C GLY A 66 5.19 -7.28 4.56
N LEU A 67 4.10 -6.53 4.79
CA LEU A 67 3.71 -5.39 3.97
C LEU A 67 4.13 -4.09 4.65
N THR A 68 5.17 -3.45 4.13
CA THR A 68 5.62 -2.14 4.58
C THR A 68 5.04 -1.03 3.72
N TRP A 69 4.21 -0.20 4.33
CA TRP A 69 3.62 1.01 3.79
C TRP A 69 4.51 2.19 4.14
N VAL A 70 5.14 2.79 3.14
CA VAL A 70 5.98 3.98 3.31
C VAL A 70 5.24 5.18 2.75
N LEU A 71 4.93 6.15 3.61
CA LEU A 71 4.37 7.43 3.21
C LEU A 71 5.51 8.45 3.18
N ARG A 72 5.61 9.21 2.09
CA ARG A 72 6.62 10.26 1.89
C ARG A 72 6.06 11.36 0.98
N PRO A 73 5.54 12.49 1.50
CA PRO A 73 5.02 13.55 0.65
C PRO A 73 6.16 14.25 -0.11
N TRP A 74 6.19 14.11 -1.43
CA TRP A 74 7.27 14.61 -2.27
C TRP A 74 7.20 16.11 -2.54
N ARG A 75 6.00 16.71 -2.51
CA ARG A 75 5.77 18.16 -2.76
C ARG A 75 5.64 19.01 -1.50
N SER A 76 6.12 18.54 -0.34
CA SER A 76 6.03 19.31 0.89
C SER A 76 6.92 20.55 0.84
N VAL A 77 6.30 21.73 0.79
CA VAL A 77 6.96 23.05 0.97
C VAL A 77 7.62 23.20 2.35
N PHE A 78 7.32 22.30 3.29
CA PHE A 78 7.84 22.31 4.66
C PHE A 78 9.00 21.32 4.89
N GLY A 79 9.56 20.75 3.82
CA GLY A 79 10.55 19.67 3.90
C GLY A 79 9.90 18.27 3.86
N GLY A 80 10.66 17.28 3.40
CA GLY A 80 10.19 15.90 3.26
C GLY A 80 10.31 15.12 4.56
N TRP A 81 9.40 14.17 4.76
CA TRP A 81 9.47 13.17 5.82
C TRP A 81 9.12 11.80 5.26
N ASP A 82 9.53 10.76 5.97
CA ASP A 82 9.17 9.38 5.68
C ASP A 82 8.62 8.71 6.93
N VAL A 83 7.54 7.95 6.79
CA VAL A 83 7.09 7.01 7.83
C VAL A 83 6.89 5.65 7.19
N GLY A 84 7.32 4.59 7.88
CA GLY A 84 7.09 3.20 7.49
C GLY A 84 6.22 2.48 8.50
N VAL A 85 5.14 1.86 8.04
CA VAL A 85 4.30 0.98 8.86
C VAL A 85 4.34 -0.41 8.25
N THR A 86 4.74 -1.42 9.03
CA THR A 86 4.72 -2.82 8.58
C THR A 86 3.53 -3.54 9.19
N ALA A 87 2.69 -4.10 8.33
CA ALA A 87 1.65 -5.04 8.71
C ALA A 87 2.08 -6.46 8.32
N TRP A 88 1.80 -7.42 9.19
CA TRP A 88 2.06 -8.84 8.96
C TRP A 88 0.76 -9.57 8.69
N LEU A 89 0.75 -10.43 7.67
CA LEU A 89 -0.42 -11.23 7.31
C LEU A 89 0.00 -12.56 6.70
N GLU A 90 -0.89 -13.56 6.79
CA GLU A 90 -0.72 -14.82 6.07
C GLU A 90 -0.78 -14.58 4.54
N ALA A 91 0.12 -15.23 3.80
CA ALA A 91 0.25 -15.08 2.35
C ALA A 91 -0.95 -15.58 1.54
N GLY A 92 -1.79 -16.44 2.14
CA GLY A 92 -2.99 -17.00 1.51
C GLY A 92 -4.23 -16.13 1.68
N ALA A 93 -5.29 -16.71 2.25
CA ALA A 93 -6.61 -16.08 2.33
C ALA A 93 -6.64 -14.69 3.01
N ALA A 94 -5.77 -14.44 4.00
CA ALA A 94 -5.69 -13.13 4.63
C ALA A 94 -5.23 -12.05 3.64
N LYS A 95 -4.18 -12.34 2.86
CA LYS A 95 -3.72 -11.47 1.78
C LYS A 95 -4.79 -11.26 0.72
N ASP A 96 -5.46 -12.32 0.29
CA ASP A 96 -6.49 -12.24 -0.74
C ASP A 96 -7.69 -11.39 -0.27
N GLY A 97 -8.07 -11.52 1.01
CA GLY A 97 -9.09 -10.67 1.61
C GLY A 97 -8.70 -9.19 1.63
N VAL A 98 -7.45 -8.87 2.00
CA VAL A 98 -6.94 -7.49 1.94
C VAL A 98 -6.92 -6.97 0.49
N ALA A 99 -6.50 -7.79 -0.46
CA ALA A 99 -6.47 -7.40 -1.86
C ALA A 99 -7.88 -7.11 -2.42
N ALA A 100 -8.86 -7.94 -2.07
CA ALA A 100 -10.27 -7.73 -2.42
C ALA A 100 -10.83 -6.44 -1.80
N GLN A 101 -10.55 -6.17 -0.51
CA GLN A 101 -10.97 -4.92 0.14
C GLN A 101 -10.38 -3.68 -0.55
N PHE A 102 -9.12 -3.73 -0.98
CA PHE A 102 -8.53 -2.65 -1.76
C PHE A 102 -9.14 -2.55 -3.16
N HIS A 103 -9.45 -3.67 -3.81
CA HIS A 103 -10.13 -3.66 -5.09
C HIS A 103 -11.47 -2.94 -4.98
N ASP A 104 -12.30 -3.32 -4.01
CA ASP A 104 -13.58 -2.71 -3.73
C ASP A 104 -13.42 -1.22 -3.40
N PHE A 105 -12.49 -0.86 -2.52
CA PHE A 105 -12.23 0.54 -2.16
C PHE A 105 -11.81 1.40 -3.36
N LEU A 106 -10.96 0.88 -4.24
CA LEU A 106 -10.38 1.63 -5.37
C LEU A 106 -11.29 1.66 -6.60
N THR A 107 -12.24 0.74 -6.70
CA THR A 107 -13.22 0.64 -7.79
C THR A 107 -14.62 1.09 -7.39
N ALA A 108 -14.89 1.32 -6.10
CA ALA A 108 -16.14 1.89 -5.62
C ALA A 108 -16.43 3.21 -6.35
N GLU A 109 -17.47 3.21 -7.19
CA GLU A 109 -17.98 4.44 -7.79
C GLU A 109 -18.58 5.31 -6.68
N GLY A 110 -18.01 6.48 -6.45
CA GLY A 110 -18.62 7.44 -5.51
C GLY A 110 -17.67 8.41 -4.85
N PHE A 111 -17.18 9.39 -5.61
CA PHE A 111 -17.02 10.74 -5.05
C PHE A 111 -17.67 11.71 -6.05
N PRO A 112 -18.72 12.46 -5.66
CA PRO A 112 -19.26 13.51 -6.51
C PRO A 112 -18.14 14.55 -6.74
N VAL A 113 -17.94 14.90 -8.01
CA VAL A 113 -17.15 16.06 -8.43
C VAL A 113 -17.77 17.36 -7.93
#